data_AF-A0A2G7LWN0-F1
#
_entry.id   AF-A0A2G7LWN0-F1
#
_cell.length_a   1.000
_cell.length_b   1.000
_cell.length_c   1.000
_cell.angle_alpha   90.00
_cell.angle_beta   90.00
_cell.angle_gamma   90.00
#
_symmetry.space_group_name_H-M   'P 1'
#
loop_
_entity.id
_entity.type
_entity.pdbx_description
1 polymer ?
#
loop_
_entity_poly.entity_id
_entity_poly.type
_entity_poly.pdbx_seq_one_letter_code
_entity_poly.pdbx_strand_id
1 'polypeptide(L)'
;MKKKIISIVLAIWVLMIVISVVLLFLPRTIHLDGVGVKYRLGEDNRESEQTVHIKMDGKRYLTTSGDYIFRGTIDIEDESFPVPEDQKSLEIRFHKGYGSMAYINFGNGKTGIFLYGTLFVDRAFSKLTIAISEEHPSGEQNSKRWSSENGLMLSMPATNRSEAIQLSNELMETYLGGYTLK
;
A
#
# COMPACT_ATOMS: atom_id res chain seq x y z
N MET A 1 23.24 -48.04 -16.01
CA MET A 1 23.37 -46.68 -16.59
C MET A 1 22.06 -45.89 -16.52
N LYS A 2 20.92 -46.43 -17.01
CA LYS A 2 19.60 -45.75 -16.95
C LYS A 2 19.19 -45.24 -15.55
N LYS A 3 19.39 -46.05 -14.49
CA LYS A 3 19.11 -45.64 -13.09
C LYS A 3 19.94 -44.44 -12.62
N LYS A 4 21.20 -44.30 -13.07
CA LYS A 4 22.07 -43.16 -12.74
C LYS A 4 21.61 -41.89 -13.48
N ILE A 5 21.21 -42.03 -14.75
CA ILE A 5 20.67 -40.92 -15.55
C ILE A 5 19.36 -40.40 -14.92
N ILE A 6 18.44 -41.30 -14.55
CA ILE A 6 17.19 -40.93 -13.87
C ILE A 6 17.45 -40.19 -12.56
N SER A 7 18.41 -40.66 -11.76
CA SER A 7 18.78 -40.01 -10.49
C SER A 7 19.35 -38.60 -10.69
N ILE A 8 20.15 -38.39 -11.74
CA ILE A 8 20.72 -37.06 -12.07
C ILE A 8 19.61 -36.11 -12.53
N VAL A 9 18.71 -36.57 -13.41
CA VAL A 9 17.58 -35.76 -13.88
C VAL A 9 16.68 -35.35 -12.70
N LEU A 10 16.40 -36.27 -11.78
CA LEU A 10 15.62 -35.97 -10.58
C LEU A 10 16.32 -34.94 -9.68
N ALA A 11 17.63 -35.07 -9.47
CA ALA A 11 18.40 -34.12 -8.67
C ALA A 11 18.38 -32.71 -9.27
N ILE A 12 18.52 -32.59 -10.60
CA ILE A 12 18.40 -31.30 -11.31
C ILE A 12 17.00 -30.70 -11.13
N TRP A 13 15.96 -31.53 -11.26
CA TRP A 13 14.57 -31.08 -11.06
C TRP A 13 14.33 -30.55 -9.65
N VAL A 14 14.80 -31.27 -8.63
CA VAL A 14 14.69 -30.82 -7.22
C VAL A 14 15.47 -29.51 -7.03
N LEU A 15 16.67 -29.40 -7.60
CA LEU A 15 17.47 -28.18 -7.53
C LEU A 15 16.74 -26.99 -8.17
N MET A 16 16.11 -27.16 -9.33
CA MET A 16 15.33 -26.10 -9.98
C MET A 16 14.14 -25.66 -9.11
N ILE A 17 13.44 -26.60 -8.47
CA ILE A 17 12.34 -26.28 -7.55
C ILE A 17 12.86 -25.47 -6.36
N VAL A 18 13.95 -25.91 -5.73
CA VAL A 18 14.56 -25.19 -4.59
C VAL A 18 14.96 -23.77 -4.98
N ILE A 19 15.65 -23.61 -6.12
CA ILE A 19 16.04 -22.28 -6.62
C ILE A 19 14.79 -21.41 -6.86
N SER A 20 13.76 -21.97 -7.50
CA SER A 20 12.52 -21.24 -7.79
C SER A 20 11.84 -20.76 -6.52
N VAL A 21 11.77 -21.60 -5.49
CA VAL A 21 11.20 -21.24 -4.19
C VAL A 21 12.03 -20.14 -3.53
N VAL A 22 13.36 -20.25 -3.52
CA VAL A 22 14.23 -19.21 -2.95
C VAL A 22 14.03 -17.86 -3.65
N LEU A 23 13.93 -17.85 -4.99
CA LEU A 23 13.70 -16.63 -5.77
C LEU A 23 12.37 -15.93 -5.46
N LEU A 24 11.36 -16.64 -4.94
CA LEU A 24 10.10 -16.03 -4.51
C LEU A 24 10.23 -15.19 -3.23
N PHE A 25 11.17 -15.55 -2.33
CA PHE A 25 11.39 -14.86 -1.06
C PHE A 25 12.42 -13.72 -1.15
N LEU A 26 13.12 -13.58 -2.27
CA LEU A 26 14.03 -12.46 -2.46
C LEU A 26 13.27 -11.13 -2.49
N PRO A 27 13.80 -10.09 -1.82
CA PRO A 27 13.17 -8.79 -1.82
C PRO A 27 13.11 -8.21 -3.23
N ARG A 28 11.95 -7.66 -3.59
CA ARG A 28 11.78 -6.97 -4.87
C ARG A 28 11.80 -5.46 -4.66
N THR A 29 12.64 -4.77 -5.41
CA THR A 29 12.65 -3.31 -5.42
C THR A 29 11.36 -2.81 -6.03
N ILE A 30 10.74 -1.84 -5.35
CA ILE A 30 9.57 -1.10 -5.82
C ILE A 30 10.05 0.30 -6.15
N HIS A 31 9.75 0.73 -7.37
CA HIS A 31 9.92 2.10 -7.83
C HIS A 31 8.64 2.44 -8.58
N LEU A 32 7.76 3.16 -7.90
CA LEU A 32 6.49 3.58 -8.43
C LEU A 32 6.47 5.10 -8.40
N ASP A 33 6.29 5.69 -9.58
CA ASP A 33 6.39 7.13 -9.77
C ASP A 33 5.33 7.53 -10.80
N GLY A 34 4.38 8.37 -10.41
CA GLY A 34 3.26 8.66 -11.28
C GLY A 34 2.22 9.63 -10.72
N VAL A 35 1.18 9.83 -11.52
CA VAL A 35 0.09 10.75 -11.24
C VAL A 35 -1.09 9.99 -10.65
N GLY A 36 -1.58 10.48 -9.52
CA GLY A 36 -2.80 10.03 -8.88
C GLY A 36 -3.81 11.15 -8.74
N VAL A 37 -4.99 10.79 -8.24
CA VAL A 37 -6.08 11.72 -7.93
C VAL A 37 -6.46 11.56 -6.47
N LYS A 38 -6.43 12.67 -5.75
CA LYS A 38 -7.01 12.83 -4.42
C LYS A 38 -8.46 13.26 -4.56
N TYR A 39 -9.37 12.57 -3.90
CA TYR A 39 -10.80 12.81 -4.07
C TYR A 39 -11.60 12.45 -2.82
N ARG A 40 -12.77 13.05 -2.68
CA ARG A 40 -13.74 12.70 -1.64
C ARG A 40 -14.80 11.73 -2.19
N LEU A 41 -15.14 10.72 -1.39
CA LEU A 41 -16.28 9.84 -1.66
C LEU A 41 -17.62 10.56 -1.46
N GLY A 42 -18.68 10.02 -2.07
CA GLY A 42 -20.05 10.53 -2.02
C GLY A 42 -20.44 11.28 -3.29
N GLU A 43 -21.69 11.10 -3.72
CA GLU A 43 -22.19 11.62 -5.00
C GLU A 43 -22.21 13.16 -5.08
N ASP A 44 -22.31 13.83 -3.92
CA ASP A 44 -22.34 15.29 -3.80
C ASP A 44 -20.94 15.93 -3.87
N ASN A 45 -19.86 15.15 -3.78
CA ASN A 45 -18.49 15.67 -3.70
C ASN A 45 -17.73 15.66 -5.04
N ARG A 46 -18.45 15.76 -6.17
CA ARG A 46 -17.87 15.63 -7.52
C ARG A 46 -16.80 16.67 -7.85
N GLU A 47 -16.83 17.83 -7.21
CA GLU A 47 -15.90 18.93 -7.49
C GLU A 47 -14.60 18.87 -6.67
N SER A 48 -14.46 17.89 -5.77
CA SER A 48 -13.34 17.79 -4.84
C SER A 48 -12.19 16.90 -5.34
N GLU A 49 -11.79 17.04 -6.61
CA GLU A 49 -10.64 16.30 -7.16
C GLU A 49 -9.38 17.18 -7.23
N GLN A 50 -8.26 16.61 -6.81
CA GLN A 50 -6.94 17.21 -6.94
C GLN A 50 -5.99 16.17 -7.53
N THR A 51 -5.40 16.49 -8.67
CA THR A 51 -4.31 15.70 -9.24
C THR A 51 -3.07 15.91 -8.39
N VAL A 52 -2.41 14.82 -7.99
CA VAL A 52 -1.18 14.87 -7.20
C VAL A 52 -0.17 13.85 -7.73
N HIS A 53 1.10 14.20 -7.67
CA HIS A 53 2.17 13.26 -7.95
C HIS A 53 2.52 12.41 -6.73
N ILE A 54 2.72 11.10 -6.92
CA ILE A 54 3.05 10.17 -5.83
C ILE A 54 4.28 9.37 -6.23
N LYS A 55 5.21 9.26 -5.29
CA LYS A 55 6.41 8.45 -5.42
C LYS A 55 6.52 7.46 -4.29
N MET A 56 6.71 6.19 -4.62
CA MET A 56 6.90 5.09 -3.67
C MET A 56 8.17 4.33 -4.04
N ASP A 57 9.16 4.43 -3.16
CA ASP A 57 10.49 3.88 -3.33
C ASP A 57 10.81 2.92 -2.20
N GLY A 58 11.17 1.67 -2.50
CA GLY A 58 11.51 0.73 -1.44
C GLY A 58 11.70 -0.71 -1.87
N LYS A 59 11.49 -1.62 -0.92
CA LYS A 59 11.56 -3.07 -1.13
C LYS A 59 10.34 -3.74 -0.54
N ARG A 60 9.82 -4.71 -1.29
CA ARG A 60 8.76 -5.62 -0.87
C ARG A 60 9.35 -6.98 -0.50
N TYR A 61 8.95 -7.49 0.65
CA TYR A 61 9.36 -8.78 1.20
C TYR A 61 8.13 -9.68 1.31
N LEU A 62 8.23 -10.93 0.83
CA LEU A 62 7.18 -11.93 1.00
C LEU A 62 7.29 -12.55 2.40
N THR A 63 6.18 -12.64 3.12
CA THR A 63 6.12 -13.34 4.41
C THR A 63 5.82 -14.83 4.22
N THR A 64 6.04 -15.64 5.25
CA THR A 64 5.68 -17.05 5.25
C THR A 64 4.16 -17.29 5.19
N SER A 65 3.33 -16.29 5.54
CA SER A 65 1.87 -16.34 5.38
C SER A 65 1.39 -16.05 3.95
N GLY A 66 2.29 -15.63 3.05
CA GLY A 66 1.94 -15.19 1.70
C GLY A 66 1.57 -13.70 1.59
N ASP A 67 1.66 -12.96 2.71
CA ASP A 67 1.48 -11.51 2.75
C ASP A 67 2.78 -10.77 2.38
N TYR A 68 2.73 -9.44 2.35
CA TYR A 68 3.87 -8.60 2.02
C TYR A 68 4.24 -7.64 3.15
N ILE A 69 5.54 -7.33 3.24
CA ILE A 69 6.06 -6.21 4.01
C ILE A 69 6.69 -5.24 3.02
N PHE A 70 6.30 -3.98 3.07
CA PHE A 70 6.99 -2.90 2.37
C PHE A 70 7.91 -2.17 3.33
N ARG A 71 9.13 -1.88 2.89
CA ARG A 71 10.07 -0.98 3.58
C ARG A 71 10.59 0.05 2.60
N GLY A 72 10.36 1.33 2.89
CA GLY A 72 10.73 2.41 1.97
C GLY A 72 10.05 3.73 2.31
N THR A 73 10.04 4.64 1.36
CA THR A 73 9.40 5.96 1.47
C THR A 73 8.18 6.05 0.55
N ILE A 74 7.23 6.87 0.96
CA ILE A 74 6.09 7.27 0.13
C ILE A 74 6.01 8.79 0.25
N ASP A 75 6.20 9.47 -0.86
CA ASP A 75 6.11 10.92 -0.99
C ASP A 75 4.87 11.25 -1.82
N ILE A 76 4.06 12.18 -1.32
CA ILE A 76 2.85 12.66 -1.98
C ILE A 76 3.02 14.17 -2.13
N GLU A 77 2.86 14.67 -3.34
CA GLU A 77 2.93 16.11 -3.63
C GLU A 77 1.91 16.88 -2.81
N ASP A 78 2.29 18.09 -2.37
CA ASP A 78 1.50 18.96 -1.49
C ASP A 78 1.13 18.39 -0.10
N GLU A 79 1.68 17.23 0.28
CA GLU A 79 1.53 16.67 1.63
C GLU A 79 2.83 16.83 2.43
N SER A 80 2.71 17.37 3.64
CA SER A 80 3.81 17.43 4.60
C SER A 80 3.52 16.52 5.79
N PHE A 81 4.36 15.50 5.96
CA PHE A 81 4.24 14.60 7.11
C PHE A 81 4.96 15.24 8.30
N PRO A 82 4.35 15.26 9.51
CA PRO A 82 4.93 15.85 10.72
C PRO A 82 5.98 14.92 11.35
N VAL A 83 6.88 14.39 10.53
CA VAL A 83 7.99 13.52 10.93
C VAL A 83 9.30 14.05 10.37
N PRO A 84 10.40 13.95 11.13
CA PRO A 84 11.73 14.28 10.63
C PRO A 84 12.08 13.51 9.35
N GLU A 85 12.90 14.10 8.48
CA GLU A 85 13.31 13.49 7.20
C GLU A 85 13.97 12.11 7.39
N ASP A 86 14.77 11.94 8.44
CA ASP A 86 15.42 10.68 8.80
C ASP A 86 14.45 9.61 9.30
N GLN A 87 13.18 9.97 9.55
CA GLN A 87 12.11 9.11 10.06
C GLN A 87 10.96 8.92 9.06
N LYS A 88 11.13 9.34 7.80
CA LYS A 88 10.14 9.13 6.72
C LYS A 88 10.08 7.70 6.19
N SER A 89 11.03 6.84 6.56
CA SER A 89 10.99 5.43 6.15
C SER A 89 9.86 4.69 6.88
N LEU A 90 8.99 4.06 6.11
CA LEU A 90 7.86 3.27 6.57
C LEU A 90 8.19 1.78 6.56
N GLU A 91 7.64 1.04 7.53
CA GLU A 91 7.42 -0.40 7.44
C GLU A 91 5.91 -0.67 7.42
N ILE A 92 5.38 -1.09 6.29
CA ILE A 92 3.95 -1.42 6.14
C ILE A 92 3.82 -2.93 6.04
N ARG A 93 3.09 -3.53 6.98
CA ARG A 93 2.71 -4.94 6.93
C ARG A 93 1.35 -5.06 6.31
N PHE A 94 1.30 -5.72 5.16
CA PHE A 94 0.05 -5.97 4.46
C PHE A 94 -0.61 -7.22 5.01
N HIS A 95 -1.92 -7.21 5.07
CA HIS A 95 -2.75 -8.38 5.26
C HIS A 95 -3.84 -8.34 4.21
N LYS A 96 -3.95 -9.38 3.37
CA LYS A 96 -4.94 -9.43 2.27
C LYS A 96 -4.92 -8.19 1.35
N GLY A 97 -3.72 -7.64 1.09
CA GLY A 97 -3.53 -6.55 0.12
C GLY A 97 -3.61 -5.12 0.69
N TYR A 98 -3.81 -4.95 2.00
CA TYR A 98 -3.82 -3.63 2.63
C TYR A 98 -3.05 -3.58 3.94
N GLY A 99 -2.56 -2.40 4.32
CA GLY A 99 -1.79 -2.19 5.56
C GLY A 99 -1.82 -0.74 6.03
N SER A 100 -1.55 -0.52 7.32
CA SER A 100 -1.56 0.83 7.90
C SER A 100 -0.31 1.62 7.48
N MET A 101 -0.51 2.81 6.92
CA MET A 101 0.53 3.79 6.64
C MET A 101 0.68 4.70 7.86
N ALA A 102 1.55 4.29 8.78
CA ALA A 102 1.82 4.98 10.03
C ALA A 102 3.32 5.26 10.18
N TYR A 103 3.65 6.51 10.48
CA TYR A 103 5.02 6.94 10.76
C TYR A 103 5.24 6.93 12.26
N ILE A 104 6.40 6.43 12.68
CA ILE A 104 6.81 6.43 14.09
C ILE A 104 7.79 7.59 14.26
N ASN A 105 7.41 8.56 15.09
CA ASN A 105 8.27 9.69 15.42
C ASN A 105 8.93 9.45 16.79
N PHE A 106 10.26 9.50 16.82
CA PHE A 106 11.04 9.48 18.05
C PHE A 106 11.61 10.89 18.28
N GLY A 107 10.94 11.67 19.14
CA GLY A 107 11.31 13.05 19.44
C GLY A 107 11.14 13.39 20.92
N ASN A 108 12.11 14.10 21.51
CA ASN A 108 12.06 14.62 22.88
C ASN A 108 11.69 13.57 23.96
N GLY A 109 12.18 12.32 23.81
CA GLY A 109 11.90 11.23 24.75
C GLY A 109 10.47 10.70 24.73
N LYS A 110 9.67 11.07 23.71
CA LYS A 110 8.31 10.56 23.48
C LYS A 110 8.24 9.85 22.12
N THR A 111 7.54 8.72 22.10
CA THR A 111 7.20 8.03 20.85
C THR A 111 5.82 8.50 20.39
N GLY A 112 5.77 9.14 19.23
CA GLY A 112 4.54 9.51 18.55
C GLY A 112 4.23 8.54 17.41
N ILE A 113 2.96 8.31 17.13
CA ILE A 113 2.51 7.60 15.93
C ILE A 113 1.66 8.57 15.11
N PHE A 114 2.10 8.86 13.90
CA PHE A 114 1.31 9.61 12.93
C PHE A 114 0.69 8.63 11.92
N LEU A 115 -0.60 8.34 12.09
CA LEU A 115 -1.37 7.58 11.11
C LEU A 115 -1.81 8.51 9.99
N TYR A 116 -1.39 8.23 8.76
CA TYR A 116 -1.88 8.90 7.55
C TYR A 116 -3.13 8.21 7.02
N GLY A 117 -3.12 6.89 6.94
CA GLY A 117 -4.23 6.14 6.37
C GLY A 117 -4.00 4.64 6.25
N THR A 118 -4.88 3.98 5.52
CA THR A 118 -4.72 2.58 5.11
C THR A 118 -4.34 2.55 3.64
N LEU A 119 -3.19 1.94 3.34
CA LEU A 119 -2.67 1.76 1.99
C LEU A 119 -3.14 0.40 1.44
N PHE A 120 -3.72 0.42 0.26
CA PHE A 120 -4.13 -0.73 -0.55
C PHE A 120 -3.25 -0.78 -1.79
N VAL A 121 -2.75 -1.96 -2.15
CA VAL A 121 -1.88 -2.15 -3.32
C VAL A 121 -2.22 -3.41 -4.06
N ASP A 122 -1.94 -3.43 -5.36
CA ASP A 122 -1.96 -4.67 -6.12
C ASP A 122 -0.73 -5.55 -5.82
N ARG A 123 -0.73 -6.79 -6.32
CA ARG A 123 0.38 -7.72 -6.10
C ARG A 123 1.70 -7.24 -6.68
N ALA A 124 1.70 -6.41 -7.73
CA ALA A 124 2.92 -5.88 -8.33
C ALA A 124 3.40 -4.58 -7.69
N PHE A 125 2.63 -3.95 -6.79
CA PHE A 125 2.89 -2.59 -6.29
C PHE A 125 3.01 -1.58 -7.45
N SER A 126 2.17 -1.78 -8.47
CA SER A 126 2.01 -0.94 -9.65
C SER A 126 0.81 0.00 -9.54
N LYS A 127 -0.15 -0.36 -8.67
CA LYS A 127 -1.34 0.42 -8.37
C LYS A 127 -1.47 0.57 -6.86
N LEU A 128 -1.95 1.72 -6.41
CA LEU A 128 -2.27 1.96 -5.02
C LEU A 128 -3.52 2.80 -4.82
N THR A 129 -4.11 2.62 -3.64
CA THR A 129 -5.16 3.48 -3.10
C THR A 129 -4.88 3.71 -1.63
N ILE A 130 -5.07 4.94 -1.15
CA ILE A 130 -4.96 5.30 0.26
C ILE A 130 -6.31 5.78 0.76
N ALA A 131 -6.85 5.11 1.77
CA ALA A 131 -7.95 5.60 2.57
C ALA A 131 -7.38 6.54 3.65
N ILE A 132 -7.48 7.85 3.41
CA ILE A 132 -6.86 8.86 4.27
C ILE A 132 -7.65 8.99 5.56
N SER A 133 -6.97 8.87 6.69
CA SER A 133 -7.58 8.94 8.01
C SER A 133 -7.68 10.40 8.47
N GLU A 134 -8.89 10.85 8.72
CA GLU A 134 -9.18 12.23 9.11
C GLU A 134 -9.64 12.30 10.56
N GLU A 135 -9.39 13.43 11.21
CA GLU A 135 -9.90 13.67 12.56
C GLU A 135 -11.42 13.79 12.52
N HIS A 136 -12.09 13.15 13.48
CA HIS A 136 -13.54 13.25 13.57
C HIS A 136 -13.94 14.69 13.97
N PRO A 137 -14.95 15.30 13.31
CA PRO A 137 -15.35 16.70 13.59
C PRO A 137 -15.86 16.94 15.02
N SER A 138 -16.14 15.88 15.80
CA SER A 138 -16.53 16.00 17.21
C SER A 138 -15.36 16.30 18.17
N GLY A 139 -14.12 16.38 17.70
CA GLY A 139 -12.97 16.75 18.54
C GLY A 139 -12.61 15.71 19.60
N GLU A 140 -13.10 14.47 19.49
CA GLU A 140 -12.62 13.36 20.31
C GLU A 140 -11.16 13.09 19.97
N GLN A 141 -10.27 13.62 20.81
CA GLN A 141 -8.83 13.45 20.70
C GLN A 141 -8.52 11.95 20.57
N ASN A 142 -7.90 11.58 19.45
CA ASN A 142 -7.29 10.26 19.15
C ASN A 142 -8.10 9.22 18.35
N SER A 143 -9.19 9.57 17.65
CA SER A 143 -9.72 8.64 16.63
C SER A 143 -9.74 9.26 15.23
N LYS A 144 -8.59 9.19 14.54
CA LYS A 144 -8.58 9.37 13.08
C LYS A 144 -9.32 8.19 12.46
N ARG A 145 -10.38 8.47 11.68
CA ARG A 145 -11.21 7.44 11.05
C ARG A 145 -11.41 7.76 9.57
N TRP A 146 -11.71 6.72 8.80
CA TRP A 146 -12.13 6.82 7.42
C TRP A 146 -13.51 6.14 7.28
N SER A 147 -14.37 6.69 6.42
CA SER A 147 -15.72 6.16 6.13
C SER A 147 -15.85 5.85 4.65
N SER A 148 -16.58 4.79 4.29
CA SER A 148 -16.86 4.45 2.89
C SER A 148 -17.88 5.37 2.23
N GLU A 149 -18.65 6.13 3.00
CA GLU A 149 -19.71 7.01 2.47
C GLU A 149 -19.15 8.35 1.99
N ASN A 150 -18.21 8.88 2.75
CA ASN A 150 -17.67 10.21 2.51
C ASN A 150 -16.17 10.26 2.74
N GLY A 151 -15.40 9.19 2.81
CA GLY A 151 -13.97 9.26 3.15
C GLY A 151 -13.12 9.99 2.11
N LEU A 152 -12.03 10.59 2.57
CA LEU A 152 -10.99 11.14 1.69
C LEU A 152 -10.09 10.01 1.18
N MET A 153 -9.82 10.03 -0.12
CA MET A 153 -9.12 8.96 -0.83
C MET A 153 -8.02 9.54 -1.70
N LEU A 154 -7.04 8.70 -2.01
CA LEU A 154 -6.02 8.96 -3.00
C LEU A 154 -5.75 7.69 -3.80
N SER A 155 -5.79 7.74 -5.14
CA SER A 155 -5.55 6.56 -5.97
C SER A 155 -4.59 6.85 -7.11
N MET A 156 -3.74 5.87 -7.43
CA MET A 156 -2.76 5.95 -8.51
C MET A 156 -2.57 4.59 -9.20
N PRO A 157 -2.46 4.54 -10.53
CA PRO A 157 -2.59 5.65 -11.47
C PRO A 157 -4.06 6.05 -11.67
N ALA A 158 -4.33 7.34 -11.77
CA ALA A 158 -5.65 7.87 -12.14
C ALA A 158 -5.50 9.27 -12.73
N THR A 159 -6.37 9.62 -13.68
CA THR A 159 -6.41 10.97 -14.27
C THR A 159 -7.64 11.78 -13.90
N ASN A 160 -8.65 11.12 -13.33
CA ASN A 160 -9.89 11.74 -12.88
C ASN A 160 -10.52 10.94 -11.71
N ARG A 161 -11.47 11.55 -11.00
CA ARG A 161 -12.19 10.93 -9.88
C ARG A 161 -12.85 9.59 -10.22
N SER A 162 -13.41 9.43 -11.43
CA SER A 162 -14.12 8.21 -11.81
C SER A 162 -13.17 7.01 -11.91
N GLU A 163 -12.03 7.19 -12.58
CA GLU A 163 -10.95 6.20 -12.63
C GLU A 163 -10.40 5.89 -11.23
N ALA A 164 -10.21 6.92 -10.41
CA ALA A 164 -9.69 6.78 -9.05
C ALA A 164 -10.62 5.93 -8.15
N ILE A 165 -11.95 6.10 -8.27
CA ILE A 165 -12.96 5.31 -7.56
C ILE A 165 -13.01 3.88 -8.07
N GLN A 166 -12.97 3.69 -9.39
CA GLN A 166 -12.94 2.36 -9.97
C GLN A 166 -11.72 1.58 -9.48
N LEU A 167 -10.56 2.23 -9.46
CA LEU A 167 -9.33 1.65 -8.94
C LEU A 167 -9.43 1.32 -7.45
N SER A 168 -10.01 2.21 -6.64
CA SER A 168 -10.24 1.93 -5.22
C SER A 168 -11.16 0.74 -5.01
N ASN A 169 -12.24 0.63 -5.77
CA ASN A 169 -13.13 -0.54 -5.70
C ASN A 169 -12.41 -1.85 -6.09
N GLU A 170 -11.51 -1.82 -7.09
CA GLU A 170 -10.67 -2.96 -7.47
C GLU A 170 -9.73 -3.37 -6.31
N LEU A 171 -8.99 -2.41 -5.73
CA LEU A 171 -7.99 -2.70 -4.71
C LEU A 171 -8.59 -3.00 -3.33
N MET A 172 -9.79 -2.48 -3.05
CA MET A 172 -10.46 -2.62 -1.76
C MET A 172 -11.55 -3.70 -1.76
N GLU A 173 -11.73 -4.48 -2.83
CA GLU A 173 -12.82 -5.46 -2.98
C GLU A 173 -13.01 -6.35 -1.74
N THR A 174 -11.91 -6.95 -1.26
CA THR A 174 -11.93 -7.82 -0.06
C THR A 174 -12.24 -7.04 1.22
N TYR A 175 -11.79 -5.79 1.32
CA TYR A 175 -12.00 -4.94 2.49
C TYR A 175 -13.44 -4.42 2.57
N LEU A 176 -14.06 -4.12 1.44
CA LEU A 176 -15.41 -3.56 1.35
C LEU A 176 -16.51 -4.60 1.50
N GLY A 177 -16.20 -5.91 1.40
CA GLY A 177 -17.17 -6.97 1.63
C GLY A 177 -18.38 -6.92 0.69
N GLY A 178 -18.19 -6.43 -0.54
CA GLY A 178 -19.25 -6.23 -1.54
C GLY A 178 -19.85 -4.83 -1.60
N TYR A 179 -19.47 -3.91 -0.70
CA TYR A 179 -19.82 -2.50 -0.85
C TYR A 179 -19.09 -1.85 -2.04
N THR A 180 -19.75 -0.96 -2.76
CA THR A 180 -19.17 -0.22 -3.90
C THR A 180 -19.10 1.27 -3.57
N LEU A 181 -17.89 1.82 -3.60
CA LEU A 181 -17.60 3.24 -3.41
C LEU A 181 -18.17 4.10 -4.55
N LYS A 182 -18.57 5.34 -4.23
CA LYS A 182 -19.19 6.30 -5.14
C LYS A 182 -18.57 7.69 -5.05
#